data_AF-W9BVL1-F1
#
_entry.id   AF-W9BVL1-F1
#
_cell.length_a   1.000
_cell.length_b   1.000
_cell.length_c   1.000
_cell.angle_alpha   90.00
_cell.angle_beta   90.00
_cell.angle_gamma   90.00
#
_symmetry.space_group_name_H-M   'P 1'
#
loop_
_entity.id
_entity.type
_entity.pdbx_description
1 polymer ?
#
loop_
_entity_poly.entity_id
_entity_poly.type
_entity_poly.pdbx_seq_one_letter_code
_entity_poly.pdbx_strand_id
1 'polypeptide(L)'
;MAARLRAAGQFRDFEKRGKAMIGNDFKAAIARRGAVYRELTMFRNEDFDQTIVFKDVDFSADTFAAQIRHLPDSGGAPLASFEIEGPTFSLGDTSLTLSLDLVGNVVGDLPAAPETGQNAVFYWDLSRTSGGRTRTLFAGPVTVIPGSTI
;
A
#
# COMPACT_ATOMS: atom_id res chain seq x y z
N MET A 1 18.62 -8.02 -37.37
CA MET A 1 17.21 -7.87 -36.94
C MET A 1 16.79 -9.14 -36.20
N ALA A 2 16.85 -9.14 -34.86
CA ALA A 2 16.13 -10.03 -33.92
C ALA A 2 16.90 -10.13 -32.59
N ALA A 3 16.40 -9.46 -31.56
CA ALA A 3 16.64 -9.82 -30.17
C ALA A 3 15.35 -9.55 -29.40
N ARG A 4 14.41 -10.50 -29.52
CA ARG A 4 13.20 -10.57 -28.70
C ARG A 4 13.50 -11.45 -27.47
N LEU A 5 12.90 -11.04 -26.35
CA LEU A 5 12.48 -11.88 -25.22
C LEU A 5 13.56 -12.47 -24.30
N ARG A 6 13.98 -11.69 -23.29
CA ARG A 6 14.49 -12.22 -22.00
C ARG A 6 13.97 -11.43 -20.79
N ALA A 7 12.67 -11.16 -20.74
CA ALA A 7 12.02 -10.69 -19.52
C ALA A 7 11.17 -11.77 -18.82
N ALA A 8 10.83 -12.88 -19.49
CA ALA A 8 9.93 -13.90 -18.94
C ALA A 8 10.56 -14.84 -17.88
N GLY A 9 11.88 -14.78 -17.68
CA GLY A 9 12.60 -15.68 -16.76
C GLY A 9 12.57 -15.27 -15.29
N GLN A 10 12.44 -13.98 -14.98
CA GLN A 10 12.43 -13.50 -13.58
C GLN A 10 11.05 -13.58 -12.92
N PHE A 11 9.97 -13.72 -13.69
CA PHE A 11 8.61 -13.76 -13.15
C PHE A 11 8.25 -15.11 -12.49
N ARG A 12 9.02 -16.18 -12.72
CA ARG A 12 8.71 -17.54 -12.20
C ARG A 12 9.24 -17.82 -10.80
N ASP A 13 10.13 -17.00 -10.25
CA ASP A 13 10.70 -17.23 -8.92
C ASP A 13 9.89 -16.58 -7.78
N PHE A 14 8.94 -15.69 -8.09
CA PHE A 14 8.10 -15.03 -7.10
C PHE A 14 7.01 -15.95 -6.53
N GLU A 15 6.50 -16.88 -7.36
CA GLU A 15 5.40 -17.79 -6.99
C GLU A 15 5.88 -18.98 -6.12
N LYS A 16 7.18 -19.33 -6.18
CA LYS A 16 7.74 -20.48 -5.44
C LYS A 16 8.16 -20.19 -4.00
N ARG A 17 8.08 -18.93 -3.54
CA ARG A 17 8.46 -18.55 -2.17
C ARG A 17 7.23 -18.01 -1.44
N GLY A 18 6.36 -18.91 -1.00
CA GLY A 18 5.30 -18.63 -0.01
C GLY A 18 5.83 -18.20 1.36
N LYS A 19 7.02 -17.59 1.45
CA LYS A 19 7.53 -16.90 2.62
C LYS A 19 7.29 -15.41 2.41
N ALA A 20 6.51 -14.79 3.29
CA ALA A 20 6.43 -13.34 3.39
C ALA A 20 7.85 -12.76 3.32
N MET A 21 8.10 -11.82 2.40
CA MET A 21 9.36 -11.07 2.41
C MET A 21 9.28 -10.13 3.62
N ILE A 22 10.08 -10.41 4.64
CA ILE A 22 10.14 -9.60 5.86
C ILE A 22 11.40 -8.73 5.80
N GLY A 23 11.27 -7.44 6.11
CA GLY A 23 12.41 -6.53 6.30
C GLY A 23 13.11 -6.09 5.00
N ASN A 24 14.45 -6.16 4.99
CA ASN A 24 15.32 -5.51 3.98
C ASN A 24 15.09 -6.01 2.54
N ASP A 25 14.73 -7.28 2.36
CA ASP A 25 14.47 -7.85 1.03
C ASP A 25 13.20 -7.25 0.40
N PHE A 26 12.21 -6.93 1.22
CA PHE A 26 10.98 -6.30 0.78
C PHE A 26 11.20 -4.84 0.39
N LYS A 27 11.92 -4.09 1.22
CA LYS A 27 12.33 -2.71 0.91
C LYS A 27 13.12 -2.62 -0.40
N ALA A 28 14.05 -3.55 -0.62
CA ALA A 28 14.80 -3.65 -1.89
C ALA A 28 13.91 -4.05 -3.08
N ALA A 29 12.91 -4.91 -2.88
CA ALA A 29 11.93 -5.25 -3.92
C ALA A 29 11.07 -4.04 -4.33
N ILE A 30 10.59 -3.25 -3.37
CA ILE A 30 9.83 -2.01 -3.64
C ILE A 30 10.67 -1.01 -4.44
N ALA A 31 11.90 -0.78 -4.02
CA ALA A 31 12.82 0.13 -4.71
C ALA A 31 13.10 -0.31 -6.15
N ARG A 32 13.27 -1.62 -6.40
CA ARG A 32 13.45 -2.16 -7.76
C ARG A 32 12.25 -1.93 -8.68
N ARG A 33 11.04 -1.78 -8.11
CA ARG A 33 9.81 -1.43 -8.86
C ARG A 33 9.67 0.09 -9.07
N GLY A 34 10.61 0.88 -8.55
CA GLY A 34 10.57 2.34 -8.61
C GLY A 34 9.48 2.95 -7.73
N ALA A 35 9.03 2.23 -6.71
CA ALA A 35 8.14 2.73 -5.66
C ALA A 35 8.96 3.14 -4.43
N VAL A 36 8.38 3.98 -3.59
CA VAL A 36 8.97 4.45 -2.33
C VAL A 36 8.50 3.56 -1.19
N TYR A 37 9.46 3.08 -0.40
CA TYR A 37 9.15 2.31 0.81
C TYR A 37 8.61 3.23 1.91
N ARG A 38 7.44 2.93 2.44
CA ARG A 38 6.84 3.69 3.55
C ARG A 38 6.06 2.78 4.49
N GLU A 39 6.38 2.85 5.77
CA GLU A 39 5.69 2.12 6.83
C GLU A 39 4.52 2.97 7.34
N LEU A 40 3.42 2.32 7.69
CA LEU A 40 2.28 2.95 8.35
C LEU A 40 1.99 2.22 9.67
N THR A 41 1.51 2.99 10.64
CA THR A 41 1.02 2.48 11.92
C THR A 41 -0.40 2.96 12.10
N MET A 42 -1.29 2.05 12.49
CA MET A 42 -2.71 2.27 12.72
C MET A 42 -3.07 1.74 14.09
N PHE A 43 -4.10 2.31 14.71
CA PHE A 43 -4.68 1.77 15.94
C PHE A 43 -6.04 1.17 15.61
N ARG A 44 -6.30 -0.04 16.13
CA ARG A 44 -7.61 -0.67 15.99
C ARG A 44 -8.62 0.14 16.82
N ASN A 45 -9.80 0.38 16.27
CA ASN A 45 -10.86 1.22 16.86
C ASN A 45 -10.53 2.72 16.89
N GLU A 46 -9.65 3.20 16.01
CA GLU A 46 -9.37 4.62 15.82
C GLU A 46 -9.22 4.88 14.32
N ASP A 47 -9.98 5.85 13.80
CA ASP A 47 -9.91 6.21 12.39
C ASP A 47 -8.50 6.59 11.98
N PHE A 48 -8.11 6.14 10.80
CA PHE A 48 -6.79 6.41 10.27
C PHE A 48 -6.89 7.41 9.12
N ASP A 49 -6.16 8.53 9.26
CA ASP A 49 -5.96 9.50 8.21
C ASP A 49 -4.47 9.77 7.97
N GLN A 50 -4.05 9.76 6.70
CA GLN A 50 -2.70 10.11 6.29
C GLN A 50 -2.70 10.97 5.04
N THR A 51 -2.26 12.22 5.17
CA THR A 51 -2.01 13.09 4.01
C THR A 51 -0.64 12.82 3.40
N ILE A 52 -0.58 12.72 2.08
CA ILE A 52 0.63 12.61 1.27
C ILE A 52 0.72 13.86 0.39
N VAL A 53 1.90 14.50 0.42
CA VAL A 53 2.19 15.67 -0.40
C VAL A 53 3.30 15.32 -1.39
N PHE A 54 3.02 15.53 -2.67
CA PHE A 54 3.98 15.44 -3.76
C PHE A 54 4.42 16.85 -4.12
N LYS A 55 5.71 17.12 -3.91
CA LYS A 55 6.27 18.45 -4.13
C LYS A 55 6.55 18.74 -5.59
N ASP A 56 6.28 19.97 -6.00
CA ASP A 56 6.62 20.51 -7.33
C ASP A 56 6.10 19.65 -8.49
N VAL A 57 4.90 19.06 -8.31
CA VAL A 57 4.28 18.20 -9.32
C VAL A 57 2.76 18.29 -9.28
N ASP A 58 2.16 18.33 -10.46
CA ASP A 58 0.71 18.32 -10.66
C ASP A 58 0.24 16.92 -11.05
N PHE A 59 -0.53 16.29 -10.15
CA PHE A 59 -1.24 15.04 -10.41
C PHE A 59 -2.76 15.20 -10.34
N SER A 60 -3.29 16.42 -10.48
CA SER A 60 -4.73 16.70 -10.41
C SER A 60 -5.56 15.94 -11.47
N ALA A 61 -4.95 15.57 -12.59
CA ALA A 61 -5.58 14.80 -13.66
C ALA A 61 -5.44 13.27 -13.52
N ASP A 62 -4.75 12.79 -12.49
CA ASP A 62 -4.50 11.37 -12.28
C ASP A 62 -5.50 10.75 -11.31
N THR A 63 -5.66 9.44 -11.41
CA THR A 63 -6.44 8.67 -10.43
C THR A 63 -5.52 7.88 -9.52
N PHE A 64 -5.96 7.70 -8.27
CA PHE A 64 -5.22 7.01 -7.24
C PHE A 64 -6.04 5.87 -6.67
N ALA A 65 -5.35 4.82 -6.24
CA ALA A 65 -5.94 3.70 -5.51
C ALA A 65 -4.94 3.25 -4.44
N ALA A 66 -5.41 3.08 -3.20
CA ALA A 66 -4.62 2.58 -2.11
C ALA A 66 -5.31 1.40 -1.43
N GLN A 67 -4.54 0.37 -1.12
CA GLN A 67 -5.08 -0.92 -0.67
C GLN A 67 -4.22 -1.55 0.41
N ILE A 68 -4.85 -2.37 1.25
CA ILE A 68 -4.21 -3.25 2.24
C ILE A 68 -4.32 -4.69 1.74
N ARG A 69 -3.26 -5.48 1.91
CA ARG A 69 -3.12 -6.87 1.45
C ARG A 69 -2.44 -7.72 2.52
N HIS A 70 -2.71 -9.02 2.49
CA HIS A 70 -2.00 -10.00 3.31
C HIS A 70 -0.52 -10.14 2.94
N LEU A 71 -0.22 -10.08 1.64
CA LEU A 71 1.12 -10.18 1.10
C LEU A 71 1.31 -9.11 0.04
N PRO A 72 2.54 -8.61 -0.15
CA PRO A 72 2.79 -7.50 -1.07
C PRO A 72 2.49 -7.85 -2.54
N ASP A 73 2.50 -9.13 -2.90
CA ASP A 73 2.27 -9.63 -4.25
C ASP A 73 1.02 -10.51 -4.33
N SER A 74 0.12 -10.47 -3.34
CA SER A 74 -1.10 -11.28 -3.41
C SER A 74 -1.98 -10.79 -4.57
N GLY A 75 -2.13 -11.63 -5.61
CA GLY A 75 -3.01 -11.37 -6.75
C GLY A 75 -4.51 -11.53 -6.44
N GLY A 76 -4.87 -11.83 -5.19
CA GLY A 76 -6.25 -11.86 -4.72
C GLY A 76 -6.83 -10.47 -4.43
N ALA A 77 -8.10 -10.45 -4.02
CA ALA A 77 -8.76 -9.22 -3.57
C ALA A 77 -8.01 -8.60 -2.38
N PRO A 78 -7.95 -7.25 -2.30
CA PRO A 78 -7.38 -6.58 -1.13
C PRO A 78 -8.21 -6.87 0.11
N LEU A 79 -7.56 -6.80 1.27
CA LEU A 79 -8.22 -6.88 2.59
C LEU A 79 -9.10 -5.66 2.83
N ALA A 80 -8.60 -4.49 2.47
CA ALA A 80 -9.30 -3.23 2.58
C ALA A 80 -8.79 -2.27 1.51
N SER A 81 -9.60 -1.28 1.15
CA SER A 81 -9.19 -0.15 0.32
C SER A 81 -9.32 1.12 1.14
N PHE A 82 -8.34 2.02 1.03
CA PHE A 82 -8.46 3.34 1.63
C PHE A 82 -9.45 4.16 0.82
N GLU A 83 -10.22 4.99 1.52
CA GLU A 83 -10.86 6.14 0.90
C GLU A 83 -9.78 7.17 0.56
N ILE A 84 -9.93 7.85 -0.58
CA ILE A 84 -8.98 8.85 -1.05
C ILE A 84 -9.71 10.15 -1.29
N GLU A 85 -9.33 11.18 -0.54
CA GLU A 85 -9.73 12.55 -0.79
C GLU A 85 -8.63 13.30 -1.57
N GLY A 86 -9.01 13.96 -2.67
CA GLY A 86 -8.08 14.56 -3.64
C GLY A 86 -7.95 13.73 -4.93
N PRO A 87 -6.94 13.98 -5.78
CA PRO A 87 -5.79 14.87 -5.61
C PRO A 87 -6.15 16.36 -5.74
N THR A 88 -5.56 17.20 -4.88
CA THR A 88 -5.69 18.66 -4.95
C THR A 88 -4.35 19.28 -5.30
N PHE A 89 -4.28 20.05 -6.39
CA PHE A 89 -3.08 20.79 -6.77
C PHE A 89 -3.17 22.24 -6.29
N SER A 90 -2.18 22.70 -5.51
CA SER A 90 -2.11 24.07 -5.00
C SER A 90 -0.68 24.48 -4.74
N LEU A 91 -0.33 25.72 -5.07
CA LEU A 91 0.99 26.30 -4.83
C LEU A 91 2.18 25.48 -5.37
N GLY A 92 1.97 24.69 -6.43
CA GLY A 92 3.01 23.84 -7.03
C GLY A 92 3.06 22.40 -6.51
N ASP A 93 2.28 22.07 -5.49
CA ASP A 93 2.25 20.74 -4.87
C ASP A 93 0.91 20.05 -5.11
N THR A 94 0.94 18.72 -5.17
CA THR A 94 -0.28 17.90 -5.11
C THR A 94 -0.41 17.24 -3.74
N SER A 95 -1.57 17.35 -3.11
CA SER A 95 -1.91 16.62 -1.89
C SER A 95 -3.04 15.62 -2.12
N LEU A 96 -3.02 14.52 -1.38
CA LEU A 96 -4.15 13.61 -1.21
C LEU A 96 -4.15 13.05 0.21
N THR A 97 -5.33 12.77 0.74
CA THR A 97 -5.50 12.14 2.06
C THR A 97 -6.02 10.72 1.87
N LEU A 98 -5.36 9.77 2.54
CA LEU A 98 -5.79 8.39 2.63
C LEU A 98 -6.51 8.20 3.94
N SER A 99 -7.74 7.68 3.90
CA SER A 99 -8.59 7.49 5.06
C SER A 99 -9.06 6.05 5.17
N LEU A 100 -9.17 5.55 6.40
CA LEU A 100 -9.74 4.24 6.69
C LEU A 100 -10.57 4.32 7.97
N ASP A 101 -11.88 4.09 7.84
CA ASP A 101 -12.79 3.96 8.98
C ASP A 101 -12.48 2.66 9.74
N LEU A 102 -11.76 2.82 10.84
CA LEU A 102 -11.33 1.74 11.72
C LEU A 102 -12.12 1.74 13.03
N VAL A 103 -13.20 2.51 13.13
CA VAL A 103 -14.16 2.48 14.24
C VAL A 103 -15.44 1.73 13.82
N GLY A 104 -15.77 1.77 12.53
CA GLY A 104 -16.95 1.17 11.91
C GLY A 104 -16.68 -0.14 11.16
N ASN A 105 -17.12 -0.19 9.89
CA ASN A 105 -17.32 -1.45 9.16
C ASN A 105 -16.01 -2.16 8.74
N VAL A 106 -14.89 -1.45 8.58
CA VAL A 106 -13.64 -2.02 8.02
C VAL A 106 -12.84 -2.81 9.06
N VAL A 107 -13.10 -2.61 10.37
CA VAL A 107 -12.46 -3.39 11.46
C VAL A 107 -12.76 -4.88 11.37
N GLY A 108 -13.93 -5.23 10.82
CA GLY A 108 -14.32 -6.62 10.59
C GLY A 108 -13.50 -7.30 9.50
N ASP A 109 -13.01 -6.53 8.52
CA ASP A 109 -12.32 -7.06 7.34
C ASP A 109 -10.80 -7.20 7.55
N LEU A 110 -10.23 -6.46 8.50
CA LEU A 110 -8.83 -6.62 8.89
C LEU A 110 -8.68 -7.74 9.92
N PRO A 111 -7.95 -8.83 9.59
CA PRO A 111 -7.73 -9.95 10.50
C PRO A 111 -7.22 -9.48 11.86
N ALA A 112 -7.73 -10.07 12.93
CA ALA A 112 -7.17 -9.87 14.26
C ALA A 112 -5.70 -10.32 14.28
N ALA A 113 -4.92 -9.73 15.18
CA ALA A 113 -3.60 -10.26 15.49
C ALA A 113 -3.75 -11.71 15.98
N PRO A 114 -2.77 -12.59 15.68
CA PRO A 114 -2.84 -14.01 16.04
C PRO A 114 -2.93 -14.24 17.55
N GLU A 115 -2.50 -13.27 18.35
CA GLU A 115 -2.60 -13.28 19.81
C GLU A 115 -3.12 -11.94 20.33
N THR A 116 -3.93 -11.97 21.40
CA THR A 116 -4.41 -10.76 22.08
C THR A 116 -3.24 -9.91 22.55
N GLY A 117 -3.26 -8.61 22.21
CA GLY A 117 -2.20 -7.67 22.60
C GLY A 117 -0.98 -7.66 21.67
N GLN A 118 -0.94 -8.50 20.62
CA GLN A 118 0.07 -8.39 19.58
C GLN A 118 -0.37 -7.46 18.44
N ASN A 119 0.61 -6.88 17.76
CA ASN A 119 0.37 -6.10 16.55
C ASN A 119 0.11 -7.04 15.36
N ALA A 120 -0.85 -6.70 14.51
CA ALA A 120 -1.01 -7.34 13.21
C ALA A 120 -0.17 -6.61 12.16
N VAL A 121 0.52 -7.35 11.30
CA VAL A 121 1.31 -6.76 10.20
C VAL A 121 0.71 -7.19 8.86
N PHE A 122 0.37 -6.19 8.06
CA PHE A 122 -0.11 -6.32 6.69
C PHE A 122 0.80 -5.53 5.75
N TYR A 123 0.43 -5.49 4.48
CA TYR A 123 1.13 -4.72 3.46
C TYR A 123 0.16 -3.76 2.81
N TRP A 124 0.64 -2.57 2.46
CA TRP A 124 -0.15 -1.60 1.73
C TRP A 124 0.59 -1.12 0.49
N ASP A 125 -0.17 -0.62 -0.47
CA ASP A 125 0.35 0.05 -1.66
C ASP A 125 -0.52 1.26 -2.03
N LEU A 126 0.11 2.30 -2.58
CA LEU A 126 -0.55 3.41 -3.29
C LEU A 126 -0.13 3.36 -4.74
N SER A 127 -1.11 3.24 -5.62
CA SER A 127 -0.93 3.21 -7.06
C SER A 127 -1.58 4.42 -7.71
N ARG A 128 -0.89 4.98 -8.71
CA ARG A 128 -1.34 6.10 -9.54
C ARG A 128 -1.59 5.60 -10.95
N THR A 129 -2.68 6.04 -11.56
CA THR A 129 -2.98 5.80 -12.97
C THR A 129 -2.99 7.11 -13.73
N SER A 130 -2.15 7.20 -14.76
CA SER A 130 -2.03 8.36 -15.65
C SER A 130 -2.01 7.90 -17.10
N GLY A 131 -2.85 8.49 -17.96
CA GLY A 131 -2.92 8.12 -19.38
C GLY A 131 -3.15 6.62 -19.63
N GLY A 132 -3.92 5.96 -18.75
CA GLY A 132 -4.22 4.52 -18.82
C GLY A 132 -3.10 3.59 -18.33
N ARG A 133 -2.01 4.12 -17.76
CA ARG A 133 -0.93 3.32 -17.16
C ARG A 133 -0.93 3.45 -15.65
N THR A 134 -0.99 2.30 -14.97
CA THR A 134 -0.92 2.23 -13.52
C THR A 134 0.52 1.97 -13.05
N ARG A 135 0.96 2.69 -12.03
CA ARG A 135 2.25 2.49 -11.36
C ARG A 135 2.09 2.66 -9.86
N THR A 136 2.70 1.75 -9.09
CA THR A 136 2.84 1.89 -7.64
C THR A 136 3.82 3.00 -7.29
N LEU A 137 3.39 3.94 -6.45
CA LEU A 137 4.17 5.07 -5.95
C LEU A 137 4.74 4.79 -4.56
N PHE A 138 3.93 4.25 -3.66
CA PHE A 138 4.36 3.85 -2.32
C PHE A 138 3.95 2.43 -2.05
N ALA A 139 4.74 1.74 -1.24
CA ALA A 139 4.36 0.46 -0.66
C ALA A 139 5.13 0.23 0.64
N GLY A 140 4.58 -0.59 1.52
CA GLY A 140 5.28 -0.97 2.73
C GLY A 140 4.40 -1.78 3.68
N PRO A 141 4.92 -2.09 4.88
CA PRO A 141 4.11 -2.71 5.91
C PRO A 141 3.13 -1.71 6.53
N VAL A 142 1.95 -2.21 6.90
CA VAL A 142 0.99 -1.58 7.81
C VAL A 142 1.03 -2.36 9.11
N THR A 143 1.29 -1.67 10.22
CA THR A 143 1.21 -2.25 11.56
C THR A 143 -0.06 -1.78 12.23
N VAL A 144 -0.96 -2.71 12.55
CA VAL A 144 -2.20 -2.42 13.29
C VAL A 144 -1.99 -2.79 14.75
N ILE A 145 -1.97 -1.78 15.60
CA ILE A 145 -1.84 -1.90 17.05
C ILE A 145 -3.22 -2.22 17.62
N PRO A 146 -3.37 -3.22 18.50
CA PRO A 146 -4.64 -3.49 19.16
C PRO A 146 -5.07 -2.28 19.99
N GLY A 147 -6.35 -1.89 19.87
CA GLY A 147 -6.91 -0.85 20.71
C GLY A 147 -6.95 -1.31 22.16
N SER A 148 -6.72 -0.40 23.12
CA SER A 148 -7.02 -0.71 24.51
C SER A 148 -8.55 -0.72 24.68
N THR A 149 -9.12 -1.84 25.10
CA THR A 149 -10.45 -1.83 25.72
C THR A 149 -10.38 -0.90 26.93
N ILE A 150 -11.01 0.27 26.84
CA ILE A 150 -11.30 1.14 28.00
C ILE A 150 -12.59 0.65 28.64
#